data_AF-A0A4Z2ELV8-F1
#
_entry.id   AF-A0A4Z2ELV8-F1
#
_cell.length_a   1.000
_cell.length_b   1.000
_cell.length_c   1.000
_cell.angle_alpha   90.00
_cell.angle_beta   90.00
_cell.angle_gamma   90.00
#
_symmetry.space_group_name_H-M   'P 1'
#
loop_
_entity.id
_entity.type
_entity.pdbx_description
1 polymer ?
#
loop_
_entity_poly.entity_id
_entity_poly.type
_entity_poly.pdbx_seq_one_letter_code
_entity_poly.pdbx_strand_id
1 'polypeptide(L)'
;MVPDGFISHFYAISEHVSPVLAFGFLGPRQHLSEVCTIFKQQILQYLKDMFDHDKVRFTSAQCLAEDILNLSHRRSEILLGYLGINGLLEVNGAPPRDTEGPSEPN
;
A
#
# COMPACT_ATOMS: atom_id res chain seq x y z
N MET A 1 24.31 13.28 1.83
CA MET A 1 23.19 12.38 2.18
C MET A 1 23.72 10.96 2.15
N VAL A 2 23.23 10.05 3.00
CA VAL A 2 23.65 8.64 2.99
C VAL A 2 22.98 7.96 1.79
N PRO A 3 23.73 7.41 0.81
CA PRO A 3 23.18 6.61 -0.27
C PRO A 3 22.41 5.42 0.33
N ASP A 4 21.25 5.09 -0.24
CA ASP A 4 20.37 4.00 0.25
C ASP A 4 19.87 4.15 1.69
N GLY A 5 20.00 5.33 2.30
CA GLY A 5 19.38 5.62 3.59
C GLY A 5 17.86 5.83 3.49
N PHE A 6 17.15 5.77 4.63
CA PHE A 6 15.70 6.05 4.71
C PHE A 6 15.32 7.37 4.03
N ILE A 7 16.08 8.44 4.27
CA ILE A 7 15.81 9.77 3.70
C ILE A 7 16.00 9.78 2.17
N SER A 8 16.95 9.01 1.64
CA SER A 8 17.15 8.86 0.19
C SER A 8 15.93 8.20 -0.46
N HIS A 9 15.47 7.09 0.11
CA HIS A 9 14.27 6.38 -0.34
C HIS A 9 13.01 7.24 -0.20
N PHE A 10 12.87 7.94 0.93
CA PHE A 10 11.77 8.86 1.17
C PHE A 10 11.69 9.94 0.09
N TYR A 11 12.81 10.59 -0.26
CA TYR A 11 12.80 11.62 -1.30
C TYR A 11 12.56 11.05 -2.70
N ALA A 12 13.15 9.89 -3.04
CA ALA A 12 12.91 9.24 -4.33
C ALA A 12 11.42 8.89 -4.55
N ILE A 13 10.76 8.38 -3.52
CA ILE A 13 9.31 8.12 -3.55
C ILE A 13 8.53 9.44 -3.58
N SER A 14 8.91 10.38 -2.71
CA SER A 14 8.20 11.66 -2.57
C SER A 14 8.24 12.51 -3.84
N GLU A 15 9.31 12.43 -4.63
CA GLU A 15 9.44 13.12 -5.92
C GLU A 15 8.27 12.80 -6.87
N HIS A 16 7.82 11.54 -6.88
CA HIS A 16 6.73 11.08 -7.74
C HIS A 16 5.36 11.23 -7.09
N VAL A 17 5.27 10.95 -5.79
CA VAL A 17 3.98 10.86 -5.09
C VAL A 17 3.48 12.23 -4.61
N SER A 18 4.38 13.11 -4.17
CA SER A 18 4.00 14.41 -3.58
C SER A 18 3.27 15.33 -4.54
N PRO A 19 3.65 15.47 -5.83
CA PRO A 19 2.92 16.32 -6.77
C PRO A 19 1.47 15.85 -6.98
N VAL A 20 1.26 14.54 -7.13
CA VAL A 20 -0.08 13.95 -7.31
C VAL A 20 -0.93 14.16 -6.06
N LEU A 21 -0.36 13.95 -4.87
CA LEU A 21 -1.04 14.20 -3.61
C LEU A 21 -1.35 15.69 -3.41
N ALA A 22 -0.39 16.59 -3.66
CA ALA A 22 -0.62 18.03 -3.55
C ALA A 22 -1.73 18.49 -4.49
N PHE A 23 -1.72 18.02 -5.74
CA PHE A 23 -2.77 18.33 -6.70
C PHE A 23 -4.11 17.69 -6.33
N GLY A 24 -4.12 16.48 -5.79
CA GLY A 24 -5.33 15.84 -5.31
C GLY A 24 -5.93 16.57 -4.11
N PHE A 25 -5.13 16.93 -3.12
CA PHE A 25 -5.62 17.59 -1.90
C PHE A 25 -5.94 19.07 -2.06
N LEU A 26 -5.21 19.80 -2.90
CA LEU A 26 -5.30 21.26 -3.00
C LEU A 26 -5.74 21.76 -4.38
N GLY A 27 -5.82 20.88 -5.38
CA GLY A 27 -6.18 21.23 -6.74
C GLY A 27 -7.69 21.33 -6.97
N PRO A 28 -8.12 21.85 -8.13
CA PRO A 28 -9.52 22.15 -8.41
C PRO A 28 -10.37 20.92 -8.77
N ARG A 29 -9.76 19.73 -8.93
CA ARG A 29 -10.47 18.52 -9.39
C ARG A 29 -11.15 17.81 -8.22
N GLN A 30 -12.45 18.01 -8.08
CA GLN A 30 -13.26 17.47 -6.98
C GLN A 30 -13.12 15.96 -6.80
N HIS A 31 -13.25 15.17 -7.88
CA HIS A 31 -13.14 13.72 -7.80
C HIS A 31 -11.77 13.23 -7.27
N LEU A 32 -10.67 13.87 -7.70
CA LEU A 32 -9.34 13.50 -7.21
C LEU A 32 -9.16 13.90 -5.74
N SER A 33 -9.75 15.03 -5.33
CA SER A 33 -9.79 15.45 -3.93
C SER A 33 -10.57 14.50 -3.04
N GLU A 34 -11.67 13.93 -3.52
CA GLU A 34 -12.43 12.91 -2.80
C GLU A 34 -11.59 11.64 -2.60
N VAL A 35 -10.97 11.15 -3.68
CA VAL A 35 -10.06 9.99 -3.63
C VAL A 35 -8.92 10.22 -2.64
N CYS A 36 -8.23 11.36 -2.73
CA CYS A 36 -7.14 11.68 -1.81
C CYS A 36 -7.63 11.83 -0.37
N THR A 37 -8.82 12.39 -0.15
CA THR A 37 -9.42 12.51 1.19
C THR A 37 -9.70 11.15 1.81
N ILE A 38 -10.30 10.23 1.05
CA ILE A 38 -10.52 8.85 1.50
C ILE A 38 -9.20 8.15 1.79
N PHE A 39 -8.21 8.29 0.89
CA PHE A 39 -6.87 7.75 1.10
C PHE A 39 -6.26 8.24 2.42
N LYS A 40 -6.26 9.56 2.64
CA LYS A 40 -5.79 10.18 3.88
C LYS A 40 -6.49 9.61 5.12
N GLN A 41 -7.82 9.45 5.07
CA GLN A 41 -8.58 8.90 6.19
C GLN A 41 -8.20 7.45 6.48
N GLN A 42 -8.03 6.61 5.46
CA GLN A 42 -7.61 5.22 5.63
C GLN A 42 -6.19 5.12 6.23
N ILE A 43 -5.25 5.94 5.75
CA ILE A 43 -3.88 5.95 6.29
C ILE A 43 -3.85 6.44 7.75
N LEU A 44 -4.58 7.51 8.07
CA LEU A 44 -4.64 8.00 9.45
C LEU A 44 -5.30 6.99 10.40
N GLN A 45 -6.33 6.28 9.94
CA GLN A 45 -6.96 5.23 10.75
C GLN A 45 -6.04 4.02 10.89
N TYR A 46 -5.36 3.61 9.82
CA TYR A 46 -4.36 2.54 9.87
C TYR A 46 -3.27 2.83 10.92
N LEU A 47 -2.71 4.04 10.91
CA LEU A 47 -1.71 4.45 11.91
C LEU A 47 -2.28 4.38 13.34
N LYS A 48 -3.53 4.76 13.57
CA LYS A 48 -4.16 4.63 14.88
C LYS A 48 -4.31 3.17 15.29
N ASP A 49 -4.80 2.33 14.37
CA ASP A 49 -5.03 0.91 14.63
C ASP A 49 -3.73 0.16 14.95
N MET A 50 -2.59 0.55 14.38
CA MET A 50 -1.27 -0.01 14.69
C MET A 50 -0.85 0.16 16.15
N PHE A 51 -1.43 1.12 16.87
CA PHE A 51 -1.15 1.40 18.28
C PHE A 51 -2.36 1.12 19.19
N ASP A 52 -3.41 0.50 18.65
CA ASP A 52 -4.61 0.15 19.41
C ASP A 52 -4.48 -1.27 19.96
N HIS A 53 -4.45 -1.38 21.30
CA HIS A 53 -4.32 -2.68 22.00
C HIS A 53 -5.52 -3.61 21.77
N ASP A 54 -6.68 -3.10 21.34
CA ASP A 54 -7.84 -3.92 20.97
C ASP A 54 -7.75 -4.44 19.52
N LYS A 55 -6.79 -3.93 18.73
CA LYS A 55 -6.61 -4.27 17.30
C LYS A 55 -5.33 -5.06 17.04
N VAL A 56 -4.28 -4.82 17.82
CA VAL A 56 -2.99 -5.48 17.64
C VAL A 56 -2.45 -6.06 18.95
N ARG A 57 -1.80 -7.22 18.86
CA ARG A 57 -1.25 -7.94 20.00
C ARG A 57 0.20 -7.53 20.25
N PHE A 58 0.43 -6.74 21.29
CA PHE A 58 1.76 -6.38 21.78
C PHE A 58 2.41 -7.49 22.64
N THR A 59 2.19 -8.76 22.30
CA THR A 59 2.69 -9.92 23.07
C THR A 59 4.08 -10.38 22.62
N SER A 60 4.37 -10.28 21.32
CA SER A 60 5.67 -10.57 20.74
C SER A 60 5.86 -9.78 19.44
N ALA A 61 7.10 -9.62 18.99
CA ALA A 61 7.39 -8.97 17.71
C ALA A 61 6.69 -9.67 16.53
N GLN A 62 6.59 -11.01 16.57
CA GLN A 62 5.94 -11.78 15.51
C GLN A 62 4.43 -11.55 15.47
N CYS A 63 3.75 -11.56 16.63
CA CYS A 63 2.31 -11.29 16.70
C CYS A 63 2.00 -9.87 16.24
N LEU A 64 2.81 -8.89 16.65
CA LEU A 64 2.64 -7.51 16.24
C LEU A 64 2.82 -7.34 14.71
N ALA A 65 3.84 -7.97 14.14
CA ALA A 65 4.09 -7.92 12.70
C ALA A 65 2.93 -8.54 11.89
N GLU A 66 2.41 -9.68 12.34
CA GLU A 66 1.25 -10.34 11.74
C GLU A 66 0.00 -9.44 11.79
N ASP A 67 -0.29 -8.83 12.94
CA ASP A 67 -1.47 -7.98 13.09
C ASP A 67 -1.36 -6.68 12.27
N ILE A 68 -0.17 -6.06 12.20
CA ILE A 68 0.09 -4.89 11.35
C ILE A 68 -0.07 -5.24 9.86
N LEU A 69 0.41 -6.42 9.44
CA LEU A 69 0.25 -6.89 8.07
C LEU A 69 -1.23 -7.11 7.72
N ASN A 70 -2.00 -7.72 8.62
CA ASN A 70 -3.45 -7.90 8.46
C ASN A 70 -4.19 -6.56 8.36
N LEU A 71 -3.83 -5.58 9.18
CA LEU A 71 -4.35 -4.22 9.08
C LEU A 71 -4.01 -3.59 7.71
N SER A 72 -2.79 -3.80 7.21
CA SER A 72 -2.34 -3.30 5.89
C SER A 72 -3.17 -3.88 4.75
N HIS A 73 -3.40 -5.20 4.75
CA HIS A 73 -4.22 -5.88 3.74
C HIS A 73 -5.65 -5.35 3.73
N ARG A 74 -6.29 -5.31 4.91
CA ARG A 74 -7.67 -4.81 5.05
C ARG A 74 -7.82 -3.38 4.52
N ARG A 75 -6.86 -2.49 4.82
CA ARG A 75 -6.91 -1.09 4.36
C ARG A 75 -6.68 -1.00 2.86
N SER A 76 -5.79 -1.82 2.31
CA SER A 76 -5.53 -1.90 0.87
C SER A 76 -6.79 -2.34 0.12
N GLU A 77 -7.49 -3.38 0.59
CA GLU A 77 -8.75 -3.85 0.00
C GLU A 77 -9.81 -2.74 -0.07
N ILE A 78 -9.98 -1.99 1.02
CA ILE A 78 -10.93 -0.86 1.06
C ILE A 78 -10.56 0.20 0.01
N LEU A 79 -9.27 0.55 -0.10
CA LEU A 79 -8.79 1.55 -1.05
C LEU A 79 -8.93 1.09 -2.50
N LEU A 80 -8.60 -0.16 -2.80
CA LEU A 80 -8.76 -0.76 -4.14
C LEU A 80 -10.22 -0.82 -4.55
N GLY A 81 -11.10 -1.23 -3.62
CA GLY A 81 -12.54 -1.25 -3.84
C GLY A 81 -13.08 0.14 -4.14
N TYR A 82 -12.61 1.17 -3.43
CA TYR A 82 -13.00 2.56 -3.69
C TYR A 82 -12.54 3.07 -5.06
N LEU A 83 -11.34 2.67 -5.49
CA LEU A 83 -10.80 3.02 -6.81
C LEU A 83 -11.42 2.22 -7.96
N GLY A 84 -12.21 1.17 -7.66
CA GLY A 84 -12.74 0.25 -8.66
C GLY A 84 -11.67 -0.68 -9.27
N ILE A 85 -10.51 -0.81 -8.63
CA ILE A 85 -9.37 -1.60 -9.10
C ILE A 85 -9.34 -2.93 -8.33
N ASN A 86 -10.34 -3.78 -8.52
CA ASN A 86 -10.44 -5.05 -7.79
C ASN A 86 -9.56 -6.18 -8.35
N GLY A 87 -8.63 -5.91 -9.29
CA GLY A 87 -7.95 -6.99 -10.02
C GLY A 87 -6.55 -6.71 -10.61
N LEU A 88 -5.83 -5.65 -10.20
CA LEU A 88 -4.53 -5.31 -10.81
C LEU A 88 -3.31 -5.54 -9.90
N LEU A 89 -3.48 -6.10 -8.71
CA LEU A 89 -2.34 -6.44 -7.84
C LEU A 89 -1.96 -7.91 -8.03
N GLU A 90 -1.12 -8.16 -9.03
CA GLU A 90 -0.10 -9.21 -8.84
C GLU A 90 0.68 -8.80 -7.59
N VAL A 91 0.55 -9.59 -6.52
CA VAL A 91 1.32 -9.39 -5.28
C VAL A 91 2.80 -9.39 -5.68
N ASN A 92 3.48 -8.26 -5.50
CA ASN A 92 4.92 -8.15 -5.73
C ASN A 92 5.62 -9.27 -4.94
N GLY A 93 6.13 -10.28 -5.65
CA GLY A 93 6.77 -11.46 -5.05
C GLY A 93 6.39 -12.81 -5.63
N ALA A 94 5.47 -12.90 -6.60
CA ALA A 94 5.27 -14.17 -7.32
C ALA A 94 6.54 -14.53 -8.12
N PRO A 95 7.15 -15.72 -7.91
CA PRO A 95 8.26 -16.15 -8.75
C PRO A 95 7.75 -16.33 -10.20
N PRO A 96 8.62 -16.12 -11.21
CA PRO A 96 8.22 -16.33 -12.60
C PRO A 96 7.67 -17.74 -12.75
N ARG A 97 6.45 -17.89 -13.28
CA ARG A 97 5.94 -19.20 -13.68
C ARG A 97 6.82 -19.68 -14.83
N ASP A 98 7.64 -20.69 -14.56
CA ASP A 98 8.43 -21.39 -15.58
C ASP A 98 7.51 -21.73 -16.75
N THR A 99 7.86 -21.20 -17.91
CA THR A 99 7.16 -21.48 -19.16
C THR A 99 7.62 -22.87 -19.59
N GLU A 100 6.95 -23.93 -19.14
CA GLU A 100 7.14 -25.27 -19.69
C GLU A 100 6.76 -25.24 -21.18
N GLY A 101 7.76 -25.38 -22.04
CA GLY A 101 7.59 -25.45 -23.49
C GLY A 101 6.79 -26.68 -23.90
N PRO A 102 6.08 -26.63 -25.05
CA PRO A 102 5.27 -27.76 -25.49
C PRO A 102 6.18 -28.89 -25.99
N SER A 103 6.12 -30.03 -25.33
CA SER A 103 6.65 -31.30 -25.83
C SER A 103 5.83 -31.79 -27.03
N GLU A 104 6.44 -31.78 -28.22
CA GLU A 104 5.93 -32.43 -29.44
C GLU A 104 5.84 -33.96 -29.25
N PRO A 105 4.73 -34.62 -29.66
CA PRO A 105 4.71 -36.06 -29.82
C PRO A 105 5.06 -36.47 -31.26
N ASN A 106 5.92 -37.50 -31.36
CA ASN A 106 6.20 -38.31 -32.57
C ASN A 106 4.95 -39.03 -33.09
#